data_AF-A0A7Z9LV47-F1
#
_entry.id   AF-A0A7Z9LV47-F1
#
_cell.length_a   1.000
_cell.length_b   1.000
_cell.length_c   1.000
_cell.angle_alpha   90.00
_cell.angle_beta   90.00
_cell.angle_gamma   90.00
#
_symmetry.space_group_name_H-M   'P 1'
#
loop_
_entity.id
_entity.type
_entity.pdbx_description
1 polymer ?
#
loop_
_entity_poly.entity_id
_entity_poly.type
_entity_poly.pdbx_seq_one_letter_code
_entity_poly.pdbx_strand_id
1 'polypeptide(L)'
;MSSAETALNINDQNYINTSNKEIDSRWNSLERLYSPRDVQKLRGTVNIEYSLARQGAEKLWKYLNEDDFVQTFGVLTGNQAVQHAKAGLKAVYISGWQVAADANTS
;
A
#
# COMPACT_ATOMS: atom_id res chain seq x y z
N MET A 1 -19.08 23.29 -26.90
CA MET A 1 -17.86 23.27 -26.06
C MET A 1 -18.33 23.35 -24.61
N SER A 2 -18.11 22.41 -23.71
CA SER A 2 -17.82 20.97 -23.75
C SER A 2 -18.23 20.52 -22.35
N SER A 3 -19.03 19.47 -22.23
CA SER A 3 -19.55 18.89 -20.98
C SER A 3 -18.47 18.30 -20.04
N ALA A 4 -17.25 18.82 -20.09
CA ALA A 4 -16.09 18.44 -19.29
C ALA A 4 -15.80 19.45 -18.15
N GLU A 5 -16.19 20.72 -18.26
CA GLU A 5 -15.90 21.73 -17.22
C GLU A 5 -16.84 21.65 -16.01
N THR A 6 -17.98 20.98 -16.11
CA THR A 6 -18.92 20.78 -14.99
C THR A 6 -18.45 19.67 -14.01
N ALA A 7 -17.44 18.87 -14.36
CA ALA A 7 -16.93 17.79 -13.52
C ALA A 7 -15.90 18.23 -12.46
N LEU A 8 -15.53 19.52 -12.42
CA LEU A 8 -14.48 20.04 -11.53
C LEU A 8 -15.01 20.82 -10.32
N ASN A 9 -16.31 20.77 -10.02
CA ASN A 9 -16.84 21.36 -8.79
C ASN A 9 -16.73 20.34 -7.63
N ILE A 10 -15.48 20.00 -7.32
CA ILE A 10 -15.10 19.07 -6.26
C ILE A 10 -15.12 19.86 -4.94
N ASN A 11 -16.20 19.74 -4.17
CA ASN A 11 -16.30 20.33 -2.83
C ASN A 11 -15.13 19.87 -1.93
N ASP A 12 -14.21 20.79 -1.65
CA ASP A 12 -12.90 20.65 -0.98
C ASP A 12 -12.94 20.20 0.51
N GLN A 13 -13.98 19.50 0.96
CA GLN A 13 -14.10 19.02 2.36
C GLN A 13 -14.50 17.54 2.46
N ASN A 14 -14.69 16.82 1.34
CA ASN A 14 -15.21 15.44 1.33
C ASN A 14 -14.21 14.37 0.87
N TYR A 15 -13.00 14.78 0.50
CA TYR A 15 -11.92 13.90 0.09
C TYR A 15 -10.93 13.75 1.24
N ILE A 16 -10.26 12.59 1.35
CA ILE A 16 -9.19 12.41 2.33
C ILE A 16 -8.03 13.32 1.93
N ASN A 17 -8.09 14.58 2.37
CA ASN A 17 -6.98 15.52 2.38
C ASN A 17 -6.81 15.92 3.85
N THR A 18 -5.93 15.22 4.56
CA THR A 18 -5.81 15.34 6.00
C THR A 18 -5.13 16.67 6.34
N SER A 19 -5.90 17.65 6.80
CA SER A 19 -5.41 18.95 7.28
C SER A 19 -4.70 18.89 8.64
N ASN A 20 -4.37 17.70 9.14
CA ASN A 20 -3.72 17.52 10.43
C ASN A 20 -2.26 17.09 10.25
N LYS A 21 -1.33 17.98 10.63
CA LYS A 21 0.12 17.85 10.44
C LYS A 21 0.75 16.67 11.19
N GLU A 22 0.03 16.08 12.15
CA GLU A 22 0.45 14.89 12.89
C GLU A 22 0.04 13.58 12.18
N ILE A 23 -0.91 13.63 11.23
CA ILE A 23 -1.27 12.51 10.34
C ILE A 23 -0.45 12.66 9.04
N ASP A 24 0.85 12.47 9.22
CA ASP A 24 1.76 11.67 8.40
C ASP A 24 1.88 11.98 6.90
N SER A 25 3.10 12.32 6.46
CA SER A 25 3.50 12.59 5.06
C SER A 25 3.11 11.48 4.07
N ARG A 26 2.76 10.30 4.57
CA ARG A 26 2.31 9.13 3.82
C ARG A 26 1.20 9.40 2.80
N TRP A 27 0.27 10.30 3.09
CA TRP A 27 -0.95 10.47 2.28
C TRP A 27 -1.05 11.81 1.53
N ASN A 28 -0.11 12.74 1.76
CA ASN A 28 -0.18 14.14 1.31
C ASN A 28 -0.29 14.34 -0.21
N SER A 29 0.04 13.33 -1.02
CA SER A 29 0.04 13.42 -2.49
C SER A 29 -0.79 12.32 -3.16
N LEU A 30 -1.70 11.68 -2.42
CA LEU A 30 -2.52 10.58 -2.92
C LEU A 30 -4.00 10.96 -2.99
N GLU A 31 -4.44 11.37 -4.17
CA GLU A 31 -5.85 11.61 -4.47
C GLU A 31 -6.63 10.29 -4.45
N ARG A 32 -7.83 10.33 -3.85
CA ARG A 32 -8.76 9.20 -3.81
C ARG A 32 -10.09 9.63 -4.37
N LEU A 33 -10.60 8.90 -5.37
CA LEU A 33 -11.90 9.17 -5.98
C LEU A 33 -13.09 8.65 -5.15
N TYR A 34 -12.91 8.55 -3.83
CA TYR A 34 -13.92 8.08 -2.88
C TYR A 34 -13.77 8.80 -1.54
N SER A 35 -14.86 8.94 -0.81
CA SER A 35 -14.91 9.66 0.47
C SER A 35 -14.56 8.75 1.66
N PRO A 36 -14.17 9.33 2.81
CA PRO A 36 -14.05 8.57 4.06
C PRO A 36 -15.35 7.83 4.44
N ARG A 37 -16.51 8.38 4.09
CA ARG A 37 -17.82 7.78 4.37
C ARG A 37 -18.04 6.49 3.58
N ASP A 38 -17.56 6.44 2.34
CA ASP A 38 -17.65 5.23 1.51
C ASP A 38 -16.83 4.09 2.12
N VAL A 39 -15.65 4.39 2.66
CA VAL A 39 -14.81 3.42 3.39
C VAL A 39 -15.53 2.93 4.66
N GLN A 40 -16.09 3.84 5.46
CA GLN A 40 -16.83 3.48 6.68
C GLN A 40 -18.07 2.62 6.39
N LYS A 41 -18.74 2.85 5.25
CA LYS A 41 -19.89 2.05 4.84
C LYS A 41 -19.51 0.61 4.50
N LEU A 42 -18.32 0.39 3.93
CA LEU A 42 -17.87 -0.91 3.45
C LEU A 42 -17.02 -1.71 4.46
N ARG A 43 -16.51 -1.06 5.51
CA ARG A 43 -15.59 -1.72 6.48
C ARG A 43 -16.22 -2.81 7.36
N GLY A 44 -17.55 -2.93 7.37
CA GLY A 44 -18.28 -3.81 8.29
C GLY A 44 -18.30 -3.30 9.74
N THR A 45 -18.80 -4.13 10.66
CA THR A 45 -18.98 -3.75 12.08
C THR A 45 -17.88 -4.27 13.00
N VAL A 46 -17.13 -5.28 12.57
CA VAL A 46 -16.06 -5.92 13.34
C VAL A 46 -14.72 -5.38 12.90
N ASN A 47 -13.89 -4.97 13.86
CA ASN A 47 -12.54 -4.54 13.58
C ASN A 47 -11.57 -5.74 13.61
N ILE A 48 -11.05 -6.13 12.44
CA ILE A 48 -10.04 -7.18 12.30
C ILE A 48 -8.66 -6.53 12.22
N GLU A 49 -7.73 -6.94 13.10
CA GLU A 49 -6.37 -6.43 13.07
C GLU A 49 -5.49 -7.22 12.09
N TYR A 50 -4.84 -6.50 11.17
CA TYR A 50 -3.87 -7.04 10.22
C TYR A 50 -2.45 -6.62 10.63
N SER A 51 -1.99 -7.14 11.76
CA SER A 51 -0.77 -6.69 12.43
C SER A 51 0.49 -6.79 11.55
N LEU A 52 0.67 -7.87 10.80
CA LEU A 52 1.80 -8.03 9.86
C LEU A 52 1.73 -7.07 8.68
N ALA A 53 0.53 -6.83 8.14
CA ALA A 53 0.34 -5.90 7.02
C ALA A 53 0.66 -4.46 7.45
N ARG A 54 0.21 -4.05 8.64
CA ARG A 54 0.50 -2.75 9.24
C ARG A 54 2.02 -2.57 9.45
N GLN A 55 2.64 -3.48 10.19
CA GLN A 55 4.07 -3.41 10.48
C GLN A 55 4.93 -3.45 9.20
N GLY A 56 4.57 -4.30 8.23
CA GLY A 56 5.27 -4.41 6.96
C GLY A 56 5.17 -3.13 6.12
N ALA A 57 3.97 -2.54 6.02
CA ALA A 57 3.75 -1.30 5.27
C ALA A 57 4.48 -0.11 5.90
N GLU A 58 4.43 0.04 7.23
CA GLU A 58 5.16 1.08 7.97
C GLU A 58 6.68 0.95 7.76
N LYS A 59 7.21 -0.26 7.89
CA LYS A 59 8.64 -0.55 7.73
C LYS A 59 9.11 -0.32 6.29
N LEU A 60 8.34 -0.76 5.30
CA LEU A 60 8.66 -0.55 3.89
C LEU A 60 8.59 0.93 3.53
N TRP A 61 7.57 1.65 3.99
CA TRP A 61 7.46 3.10 3.79
C TRP A 61 8.69 3.83 4.32
N LYS A 62 9.14 3.47 5.53
CA LYS A 62 10.38 4.00 6.10
C LYS A 62 11.58 3.75 5.18
N TYR A 63 11.81 2.51 4.76
CA TYR A 63 12.94 2.17 3.89
C TYR A 63 12.91 2.93 2.56
N LEU A 64 11.75 3.08 1.95
CA LEU A 64 11.61 3.80 0.68
C LEU A 64 11.88 5.31 0.78
N ASN A 65 11.77 5.89 1.98
CA ASN A 65 12.02 7.32 2.20
C ASN A 65 13.39 7.62 2.80
N GLU A 66 14.03 6.64 3.46
CA GLU A 66 15.31 6.83 4.17
C GLU A 66 16.51 6.18 3.47
N ASP A 67 16.33 5.07 2.76
CA ASP A 67 17.41 4.40 2.03
C ASP A 67 17.51 4.93 0.59
N ASP A 68 18.73 4.94 0.01
CA ASP A 68 18.94 5.33 -1.40
C ASP A 68 18.12 4.46 -2.37
N PHE A 69 18.01 3.16 -2.07
CA PHE A 69 17.16 2.21 -2.77
C PHE A 69 16.91 0.95 -1.92
N VAL A 70 15.82 0.24 -2.21
CA VAL A 70 15.47 -1.03 -1.55
C VAL A 70 15.54 -2.17 -2.56
N GLN A 71 16.64 -2.92 -2.53
CA GLN A 71 16.84 -4.09 -3.40
C GLN A 71 16.10 -5.34 -2.91
N THR A 72 15.67 -6.17 -3.86
CA THR A 72 15.01 -7.45 -3.59
C THR A 72 15.11 -8.39 -4.80
N PHE A 73 14.86 -9.68 -4.58
CA PHE A 73 14.70 -10.69 -5.63
C PHE A 73 13.35 -11.40 -5.50
N GLY A 74 12.93 -12.05 -6.60
CA GLY A 74 11.73 -12.87 -6.63
C GLY A 74 11.84 -14.09 -5.71
N VAL A 75 10.83 -14.30 -4.87
CA VAL A 75 10.69 -15.50 -4.03
C VAL A 75 9.44 -16.28 -4.44
N LEU A 76 9.58 -17.61 -4.53
CA LEU A 76 8.49 -18.56 -4.80
C LEU A 76 8.19 -19.48 -3.61
N THR A 77 9.09 -19.55 -2.61
CA THR A 77 8.86 -20.32 -1.37
C THR A 77 9.23 -19.54 -0.12
N GLY A 78 8.69 -19.96 1.04
CA GLY A 78 9.05 -19.39 2.34
C GLY A 78 10.54 -19.58 2.69
N ASN A 79 11.16 -20.69 2.29
CA ASN A 79 12.58 -20.93 2.55
C ASN A 79 13.47 -19.92 1.81
N GLN A 80 13.12 -19.55 0.57
CA GLN A 80 13.84 -18.50 -0.16
C GLN A 80 13.74 -17.14 0.56
N ALA A 81 12.55 -16.78 1.04
CA ALA A 81 12.36 -15.55 1.82
C ALA A 81 13.19 -15.53 3.11
N VAL A 82 13.29 -16.67 3.81
CA VAL A 82 14.15 -16.80 5.00
C VAL A 82 15.63 -16.62 4.65
N GLN A 83 16.09 -17.19 3.53
CA GLN A 83 17.48 -17.01 3.09
C GLN A 83 17.78 -15.56 2.68
N HIS A 84 16.84 -14.87 2.04
CA HIS A 84 16.97 -13.44 1.72
C HIS A 84 17.14 -12.59 2.99
N ALA A 85 16.33 -12.84 4.02
CA ALA A 85 16.45 -12.15 5.30
C ALA A 85 17.81 -12.43 5.97
N LYS A 86 18.27 -13.69 5.96
CA LYS A 86 19.61 -14.08 6.47
C LYS A 86 20.75 -13.43 5.70
N ALA A 87 20.58 -13.23 4.39
CA ALA A 87 21.54 -12.53 3.53
C ALA A 87 21.52 -11.00 3.70
N GLY A 88 20.65 -10.46 4.56
CA GLY A 88 20.58 -9.04 4.87
C GLY A 88 19.66 -8.22 3.95
N LEU A 89 18.87 -8.86 3.09
CA LEU A 89 17.87 -8.14 2.28
C LEU A 89 16.73 -7.62 3.18
N LYS A 90 16.33 -6.36 2.93
CA LYS A 90 15.31 -5.66 3.73
C LYS A 90 13.87 -5.95 3.27
N ALA A 91 13.69 -6.44 2.03
CA ALA A 91 12.40 -6.68 1.41
C ALA A 91 12.38 -8.00 0.62
N VAL A 92 11.17 -8.45 0.30
CA VAL A 92 10.90 -9.62 -0.56
C VAL A 92 9.97 -9.21 -1.70
N TYR A 93 10.20 -9.76 -2.90
CA TYR A 93 9.33 -9.55 -4.06
C TYR A 93 8.63 -10.85 -4.43
N ILE A 94 7.29 -10.83 -4.47
CA ILE A 94 6.49 -11.98 -4.86
C ILE A 94 6.09 -11.80 -6.32
N SER A 95 6.72 -12.57 -7.20
CA SER A 95 6.51 -12.47 -8.64
C SER A 95 5.30 -13.28 -9.09
N GLY A 96 4.32 -12.61 -9.71
CA GLY A 96 3.18 -13.29 -10.33
C GLY A 96 3.58 -14.27 -11.45
N TRP A 97 4.69 -14.00 -12.15
CA TRP A 97 5.25 -14.92 -13.14
C TRP A 97 5.79 -16.21 -12.51
N GLN A 98 6.48 -16.13 -11.37
CA GLN A 98 6.99 -17.30 -10.67
C GLN A 98 5.83 -18.13 -10.08
N VAL A 99 4.80 -17.46 -9.56
CA VAL A 99 3.57 -18.12 -9.10
C VAL A 99 2.92 -18.91 -10.23
N ALA A 100 2.68 -18.25 -11.37
CA ALA A 100 2.07 -18.89 -12.53
C ALA A 100 2.87 -20.10 -13.03
N ALA A 101 4.20 -20.03 -12.98
CA ALA A 101 5.06 -21.09 -13.44
C ALA A 101 5.14 -22.31 -12.50
N ASP A 102 5.20 -22.10 -11.17
CA ASP A 102 5.68 -23.17 -10.26
C ASP A 102 5.15 -23.11 -8.82
N ALA A 103 4.26 -22.18 -8.46
CA ALA A 103 3.81 -22.00 -7.08
C ALA A 103 2.38 -21.43 -6.96
N ASN A 104 1.44 -21.97 -7.74
CA ASN A 104 0.02 -21.57 -7.74
C ASN A 104 -0.88 -22.64 -7.10
N THR A 105 -2.19 -22.36 -7.05
CA THR A 105 -3.21 -23.23 -6.44
C THR A 105 -4.11 -23.94 -7.46
N SER A 106 -3.71 -24.00 -8.74
CA SER A 106 -4.51 -24.64 -9.80
C SER A 106 -4.41 -26.15 -9.79
#